data_AF-A0A951N237-F1
#
_entry.id   AF-A0A951N237-F1
#
_cell.length_a   1.000
_cell.length_b   1.000
_cell.length_c   1.000
_cell.angle_alpha   90.00
_cell.angle_beta   90.00
_cell.angle_gamma   90.00
#
_symmetry.space_group_name_H-M   'P 1'
#
loop_
_entity.id
_entity.type
_entity.pdbx_description
1 polymer ?
#
loop_
_entity_poly.entity_id
_entity_poly.type
_entity_poly.pdbx_seq_one_letter_code
_entity_poly.pdbx_strand_id
1 'polypeptide(L)'
;MCDTSALVNPLAPHTTQPTDEGEHPVAVGRRARPLEYIVLAVALVALTVPLFFDAYRIVAFETTPRDDYAPFLLAMVGERGEGEHRQPELLARSPRGYRILSVAPGIPLYYALPTYEFSQLEMADDAYLAATQALTMVSYLATIGVALVVYALARNRYGASVLASTLTAVTAILLTLYMGLGGIDPLAVCYIAIMLYLIDRPVAFGVLSLVAIAVNEKIVLVFAALLVGRWLWSFVRRSDVGRFTAYPQLIVAVVSPVLYLLARSALHLPGNGTALRLGDVGSDLAIALVQLPTLKGLVVTIIPVGVLVALVVVAARVTRRPPDNGSVFHVPDVLVLAFFVFLATQVMVGDLFNGGRIAMHTFPLYVGALARWLDVVTVPHAAARRPPV
;
A
#
# COMPACT_ATOMS: atom_id res chain seq x y z
N MET A 1 12.78 -60.83 -67.69
CA MET A 1 14.21 -60.64 -67.36
C MET A 1 14.54 -59.19 -67.63
N CYS A 2 14.70 -58.37 -66.59
CA CYS A 2 15.63 -57.23 -66.50
C CYS A 2 15.35 -56.45 -65.21
N ASP A 3 16.35 -56.51 -64.34
CA ASP A 3 16.80 -55.62 -63.27
C ASP A 3 15.80 -54.84 -62.41
N THR A 4 15.71 -55.32 -61.16
CA THR A 4 15.37 -54.55 -59.96
C THR A 4 16.66 -54.30 -59.18
N SER A 5 17.25 -53.12 -59.33
CA SER A 5 18.41 -52.71 -58.53
C SER A 5 18.49 -51.19 -58.36
N ALA A 6 18.17 -50.71 -57.15
CA ALA A 6 18.58 -49.47 -56.46
C ALA A 6 17.48 -49.16 -55.41
N LEU A 7 17.52 -49.51 -54.12
CA LEU A 7 18.58 -49.51 -53.10
C LEU A 7 19.23 -48.13 -52.85
N VAL A 8 18.80 -47.56 -51.71
CA VAL A 8 19.54 -46.71 -50.76
C VAL A 8 19.66 -45.20 -51.05
N ASN A 9 18.97 -44.38 -50.24
CA ASN A 9 19.70 -43.55 -49.27
C ASN A 9 18.86 -43.17 -48.03
N PRO A 10 19.48 -43.10 -46.84
CA PRO A 10 18.86 -43.28 -45.54
C PRO A 10 18.33 -41.98 -44.94
N LEU A 11 17.43 -42.17 -43.99
CA LEU A 11 17.13 -41.26 -42.89
C LEU A 11 18.42 -40.67 -42.32
N ALA A 12 18.74 -39.43 -42.69
CA ALA A 12 19.68 -38.63 -41.93
C ALA A 12 18.98 -38.18 -40.65
N PRO A 13 19.48 -38.53 -39.46
CA PRO A 13 19.01 -37.90 -38.24
C PRO A 13 19.39 -36.42 -38.31
N HIS A 14 18.39 -35.54 -38.32
CA HIS A 14 18.60 -34.13 -38.02
C HIS A 14 19.15 -34.06 -36.58
N THR A 15 20.46 -34.02 -36.45
CA THR A 15 21.15 -33.48 -35.27
C THR A 15 20.72 -32.02 -35.17
N THR A 16 19.64 -31.77 -34.44
CA THR A 16 19.41 -30.46 -33.84
C THR A 16 20.59 -30.21 -32.92
N GLN A 17 21.54 -29.39 -33.40
CA GLN A 17 22.53 -28.80 -32.52
C GLN A 17 21.76 -28.19 -31.36
N PRO A 18 22.11 -28.50 -30.10
CA PRO A 18 21.62 -27.69 -28.99
C PRO A 18 22.12 -26.30 -29.30
N THR A 19 21.23 -25.42 -29.73
CA THR A 19 21.47 -23.99 -29.68
C THR A 19 21.78 -23.73 -28.23
N ASP A 20 23.06 -23.50 -27.98
CA ASP A 20 23.62 -22.94 -26.77
C ASP A 20 23.04 -21.51 -26.67
N GLU A 21 21.71 -21.44 -26.49
CA GLU A 21 21.00 -20.25 -26.07
C GLU A 21 21.56 -19.99 -24.69
N GLY A 22 22.67 -19.26 -24.65
CA GLY A 22 23.37 -18.91 -23.43
C GLY A 22 22.34 -18.41 -22.45
N GLU A 23 22.04 -19.25 -21.46
CA GLU A 23 21.13 -18.94 -20.39
C GLU A 23 21.65 -17.65 -19.77
N HIS A 24 21.04 -16.53 -20.17
CA HIS A 24 21.38 -15.24 -19.59
C HIS A 24 21.20 -15.42 -18.09
N PRO A 25 22.28 -15.30 -17.29
CA PRO A 25 22.23 -15.64 -15.88
C PRO A 25 21.13 -14.79 -15.27
N VAL A 26 20.03 -15.45 -14.90
CA VAL A 26 18.88 -14.81 -14.26
C VAL A 26 19.45 -14.11 -13.05
N ALA A 27 19.45 -12.78 -13.08
CA ALA A 27 20.12 -11.95 -12.08
C ALA A 27 19.67 -12.44 -10.70
N VAL A 28 20.55 -13.14 -9.99
CA VAL A 28 20.26 -13.73 -8.68
C VAL A 28 19.95 -12.56 -7.76
N GLY A 29 18.66 -12.38 -7.46
CA GLY A 29 18.17 -11.26 -6.68
C GLY A 29 18.93 -11.16 -5.35
N ARG A 30 19.44 -9.97 -5.05
CA ARG A 30 20.16 -9.69 -3.80
C ARG A 30 19.19 -9.77 -2.63
N ARG A 31 18.99 -10.97 -2.08
CA ARG A 31 18.15 -11.15 -0.89
C ARG A 31 18.76 -10.39 0.29
N ALA A 32 17.94 -9.60 0.97
CA ALA A 32 18.35 -8.96 2.20
C ALA A 32 18.61 -10.02 3.28
N ARG A 33 19.68 -9.82 4.05
CA ARG A 33 20.03 -10.69 5.18
C ARG A 33 19.17 -10.32 6.40
N PRO A 34 18.83 -11.27 7.29
CA PRO A 34 18.07 -10.99 8.51
C PRO A 34 18.66 -9.84 9.35
N LEU A 35 20.00 -9.77 9.43
CA LEU A 35 20.70 -8.70 10.14
C LEU A 35 20.45 -7.31 9.55
N GLU A 36 20.33 -7.18 8.22
CA GLU A 36 20.00 -5.89 7.57
C GLU A 36 18.65 -5.36 8.04
N TYR A 37 17.65 -6.25 8.16
CA TYR A 37 16.31 -5.89 8.65
C TYR A 37 16.32 -5.46 10.11
N ILE A 38 17.04 -6.19 10.97
CA ILE A 38 17.12 -5.88 12.40
C ILE A 38 17.79 -4.53 12.61
N VAL A 39 18.94 -4.30 11.95
CA VAL A 39 19.67 -3.03 12.05
C VAL A 39 18.81 -1.89 11.54
N LEU A 40 18.14 -2.06 10.40
CA LEU A 40 17.24 -1.05 9.86
C LEU A 40 16.07 -0.77 10.83
N ALA A 41 15.41 -1.80 11.35
CA ALA A 41 14.29 -1.64 12.28
C ALA A 41 14.70 -0.88 13.54
N VAL A 42 15.82 -1.26 14.16
CA VAL A 42 16.34 -0.58 15.35
C VAL A 42 16.69 0.89 15.04
N ALA A 43 17.36 1.15 13.91
CA ALA A 43 17.69 2.50 13.50
C ALA A 43 16.44 3.35 13.24
N LEU A 44 15.44 2.79 12.56
CA LEU A 44 14.17 3.48 12.30
C LEU A 44 13.44 3.82 13.60
N VAL A 45 13.33 2.87 14.53
CA VAL A 45 12.73 3.13 15.85
C VAL A 45 13.48 4.23 16.58
N ALA A 46 14.81 4.13 16.69
CA ALA A 46 15.63 5.11 17.38
C ALA A 46 15.51 6.52 16.80
N LEU A 47 15.44 6.65 15.47
CA LEU A 47 15.35 7.94 14.79
C LEU A 47 13.94 8.53 14.76
N THR A 48 12.90 7.70 14.82
CA THR A 48 11.51 8.14 14.62
C THR A 48 10.65 8.04 15.86
N VAL A 49 11.17 7.59 17.02
CA VAL A 49 10.39 7.56 18.26
C VAL A 49 9.79 8.92 18.64
N PRO A 50 10.41 10.10 18.38
CA PRO A 50 9.74 11.38 18.63
C PRO A 50 8.44 11.55 17.83
N LEU A 51 8.36 10.95 16.64
CA LEU A 51 7.15 11.00 15.80
C LEU A 51 5.95 10.33 16.48
N PHE A 52 6.18 9.26 17.25
CA PHE A 52 5.11 8.62 18.03
C PHE A 52 4.55 9.58 19.08
N PHE A 53 5.42 10.26 19.83
CA PHE A 53 4.98 11.21 20.86
C PHE A 53 4.26 12.43 20.25
N ASP A 54 4.77 12.95 19.13
CA ASP A 54 4.13 14.05 18.41
C ASP A 54 2.75 13.63 17.87
N ALA A 55 2.66 12.44 17.27
CA ALA A 55 1.40 11.88 16.81
C ALA A 55 0.41 11.72 17.97
N TYR A 56 0.86 11.12 19.08
CA TYR A 56 0.00 10.89 20.24
C TYR A 56 -0.51 12.21 20.82
N ARG A 57 0.37 13.21 20.95
CA ARG A 57 0.01 14.55 21.40
C ARG A 57 -1.01 15.21 20.47
N ILE A 58 -0.81 15.16 19.15
CA ILE A 58 -1.74 15.74 18.17
C ILE A 58 -3.16 15.17 18.35
N VAL A 59 -3.22 13.86 18.58
CA VAL A 59 -4.47 13.09 18.70
C VAL A 59 -5.15 13.32 20.05
N ALA A 60 -4.37 13.32 21.15
CA ALA A 60 -4.87 13.53 22.51
C ALA A 60 -5.40 14.95 22.74
N PHE A 61 -4.75 15.97 22.15
CA PHE A 61 -5.21 17.37 22.22
C PHE A 61 -6.22 17.73 21.11
N GLU A 62 -6.64 16.77 20.29
CA GLU A 62 -7.60 16.97 19.18
C GLU A 62 -7.24 18.13 18.23
N THR A 63 -5.95 18.41 18.07
CA THR A 63 -5.46 19.58 17.31
C THR A 63 -5.75 19.49 15.81
N THR A 64 -6.12 18.31 15.32
CA THR A 64 -6.47 18.08 13.92
C THR A 64 -7.73 17.21 13.82
N PRO A 65 -8.66 17.51 12.89
CA PRO A 65 -9.79 16.64 12.60
C PRO A 65 -9.33 15.23 12.20
N ARG A 66 -9.91 14.21 12.83
CA ARG A 66 -9.52 12.81 12.64
C ARG A 66 -10.71 11.87 12.75
N ASP A 67 -10.53 10.67 12.19
CA ASP A 67 -11.40 9.54 12.47
C ASP A 67 -11.06 9.03 13.89
N ASP A 68 -11.91 9.30 14.87
CA ASP A 68 -11.65 8.84 16.25
C ASP A 68 -12.06 7.37 16.44
N TYR A 69 -11.07 6.50 16.56
CA TYR A 69 -11.25 5.06 16.78
C TYR A 69 -11.04 4.65 18.24
N ALA A 70 -10.66 5.55 19.15
CA ALA A 70 -10.46 5.21 20.56
C ALA A 70 -11.74 4.65 21.22
N PRO A 71 -12.95 5.22 20.99
CA PRO A 71 -14.20 4.65 21.50
C PRO A 71 -14.45 3.22 21.00
N PHE A 72 -14.02 2.91 19.78
CA PHE A 72 -14.17 1.57 19.23
C PHE A 72 -13.24 0.58 19.94
N LEU A 73 -11.99 0.97 20.20
CA LEU A 73 -11.07 0.14 20.96
C LEU A 73 -11.58 -0.12 22.38
N LEU A 74 -12.07 0.92 23.07
CA LEU A 74 -12.69 0.81 24.40
C LEU A 74 -13.85 -0.19 24.42
N ALA A 75 -14.73 -0.10 23.43
CA ALA A 75 -15.83 -1.05 23.28
C ALA A 75 -15.33 -2.50 23.07
N MET A 76 -14.22 -2.70 22.35
CA MET A 76 -13.63 -4.03 22.14
C MET A 76 -12.95 -4.60 23.39
N VAL A 77 -12.36 -3.76 24.24
CA VAL A 77 -11.73 -4.20 25.50
C VAL A 77 -12.73 -4.35 26.66
N GLY A 78 -13.98 -3.90 26.48
CA GLY A 78 -15.05 -4.03 27.45
C GLY A 78 -15.14 -2.88 28.45
N GLU A 79 -14.30 -1.85 28.29
CA GLU A 79 -14.36 -0.63 29.10
C GLU A 79 -15.65 0.14 28.81
N ARG A 80 -16.37 0.48 29.87
CA ARG A 80 -17.52 1.38 29.81
C ARG A 80 -16.97 2.75 30.13
N GLY A 81 -16.77 3.60 29.12
CA GLY A 81 -16.23 4.95 29.32
C GLY A 81 -16.91 5.61 30.52
N GLU A 82 -16.11 6.22 31.40
CA GLU A 82 -16.65 6.85 32.61
C GLU A 82 -17.50 8.07 32.21
N GLY A 83 -18.83 7.87 32.21
CA GLY A 83 -19.81 8.85 31.74
C GLY A 83 -21.10 8.19 31.28
N GLU A 84 -22.11 9.00 30.94
CA GLU A 84 -23.46 8.59 30.50
C GLU A 84 -23.49 7.75 29.19
N HIS A 85 -22.33 7.34 28.67
CA HIS A 85 -22.18 6.69 27.38
C HIS A 85 -22.16 5.17 27.51
N ARG A 86 -23.35 4.56 27.43
CA ARG A 86 -23.51 3.10 27.30
C ARG A 86 -22.75 2.59 26.07
N GLN A 87 -22.17 1.38 26.12
CA GLN A 87 -21.50 0.69 25.00
C GLN A 87 -22.14 0.88 23.59
N PRO A 88 -23.47 0.86 23.39
CA PRO A 88 -24.08 1.18 22.09
C PRO A 88 -23.75 2.58 21.55
N GLU A 89 -23.51 3.58 22.40
CA GLU A 89 -23.14 4.94 22.01
C GLU A 89 -21.67 5.04 21.59
N LEU A 90 -20.77 4.26 22.20
CA LEU A 90 -19.36 4.20 21.83
C LEU A 90 -19.16 3.61 20.43
N LEU A 91 -19.92 2.55 20.10
CA LEU A 91 -19.97 1.99 18.75
C LEU A 91 -20.66 2.95 17.77
N ALA A 92 -21.66 3.72 18.22
CA ALA A 92 -22.34 4.75 17.41
C ALA A 92 -21.43 5.89 16.97
N ARG A 93 -20.40 6.23 17.75
CA ARG A 93 -19.43 7.29 17.43
C ARG A 93 -18.28 6.84 16.54
N SER A 94 -18.04 5.53 16.41
CA SER A 94 -16.98 5.01 15.55
C SER A 94 -17.30 5.29 14.07
N PRO A 95 -16.42 5.99 13.32
CA PRO A 95 -16.75 6.44 11.98
C PRO A 95 -16.96 5.27 11.00
N ARG A 96 -16.35 4.10 11.25
CA ARG A 96 -16.41 2.91 10.36
C ARG A 96 -16.29 1.61 11.16
N GLY A 97 -17.41 1.16 11.74
CA GLY A 97 -17.45 -0.05 12.58
C GLY A 97 -17.03 -1.35 11.88
N TYR A 98 -16.99 -1.40 10.54
CA TYR A 98 -16.54 -2.59 9.80
C TYR A 98 -15.01 -2.78 9.81
N ARG A 99 -14.23 -1.76 10.21
CA ARG A 99 -12.75 -1.80 10.24
C ARG A 99 -12.20 -2.44 11.52
N ILE A 100 -12.81 -3.53 11.98
CA ILE A 100 -12.49 -4.20 13.25
C ILE A 100 -10.99 -4.55 13.32
N LEU A 101 -10.43 -5.10 12.24
CA LEU A 101 -9.04 -5.55 12.21
C LEU A 101 -8.04 -4.40 12.13
N SER A 102 -8.49 -3.17 11.90
CA SER A 102 -7.61 -2.00 12.03
C SER A 102 -7.49 -1.48 13.46
N VAL A 103 -8.42 -1.87 14.34
CA VAL A 103 -8.47 -1.43 15.74
C VAL A 103 -7.99 -2.54 16.67
N ALA A 104 -8.32 -3.80 16.37
CA ALA A 104 -7.95 -4.96 17.17
C ALA A 104 -6.45 -5.06 17.54
N PRO A 105 -5.48 -4.71 16.68
CA PRO A 105 -4.07 -4.71 17.05
C PRO A 105 -3.73 -3.76 18.21
N GLY A 106 -4.59 -2.79 18.52
CA GLY A 106 -4.46 -1.89 19.66
C GLY A 106 -4.77 -2.56 21.01
N ILE A 107 -5.52 -3.66 21.04
CA ILE A 107 -5.89 -4.36 22.29
C ILE A 107 -4.67 -4.77 23.12
N PRO A 108 -3.67 -5.51 22.58
CA PRO A 108 -2.50 -5.86 23.38
C PRO A 108 -1.71 -4.62 23.83
N LEU A 109 -1.67 -3.55 23.03
CA LEU A 109 -0.94 -2.33 23.35
C LEU A 109 -1.65 -1.50 24.42
N TYR A 110 -2.98 -1.54 24.48
CA TYR A 110 -3.78 -0.91 25.52
C TYR A 110 -3.40 -1.43 26.91
N TYR A 111 -3.24 -2.75 27.04
CA TYR A 111 -2.86 -3.37 28.31
C TYR A 111 -1.36 -3.35 28.59
N ALA A 112 -0.51 -3.26 27.57
CA ALA A 112 0.95 -3.39 27.72
C ALA A 112 1.68 -2.05 27.89
N LEU A 113 1.16 -0.95 27.32
CA LEU A 113 1.82 0.35 27.38
C LEU A 113 1.49 1.07 28.68
N PRO A 114 2.48 1.68 29.36
CA PRO A 114 2.18 2.64 30.42
C PRO A 114 1.53 3.88 29.80
N THR A 115 0.39 4.29 30.35
CA THR A 115 -0.31 5.49 29.90
C THR A 115 0.57 6.72 30.14
N TYR A 116 0.78 7.51 29.10
CA TYR A 116 1.50 8.77 29.19
C TYR A 116 0.51 9.92 29.40
N GLU A 117 0.59 10.56 30.55
CA GLU A 117 -0.28 11.67 30.92
C GLU A 117 0.29 13.03 30.48
N PHE A 118 -0.58 13.95 30.12
CA PHE A 118 -0.21 15.31 29.76
C PHE A 118 -0.66 16.28 30.85
N SER A 119 0.27 17.04 31.43
CA SER A 119 -0.01 17.99 32.52
C SER A 119 -0.95 19.15 32.15
N GLN A 120 -1.23 19.37 30.86
CA GLN A 120 -2.07 20.45 30.34
C GLN A 120 -3.39 19.96 29.72
N LEU A 121 -3.67 18.66 29.81
CA LEU A 121 -4.90 18.10 29.28
C LEU A 121 -5.92 18.01 30.43
N GLU A 122 -6.93 18.88 30.42
CA GLU A 122 -7.95 18.91 31.47
C GLU A 122 -8.85 17.67 31.40
N MET A 123 -8.97 16.94 32.52
CA MET A 123 -9.94 15.86 32.79
C MET A 123 -10.28 14.93 31.60
N ALA A 124 -9.28 14.48 30.85
CA ALA A 124 -9.48 13.41 29.88
C ALA A 124 -9.56 12.06 30.61
N ASP A 125 -10.54 11.24 30.27
CA ASP A 125 -10.68 9.86 30.77
C ASP A 125 -9.38 9.07 30.49
N ASP A 126 -8.76 8.53 31.54
CA ASP A 126 -7.51 7.76 31.44
C ASP A 126 -7.64 6.58 30.49
N ALA A 127 -8.81 5.93 30.46
CA ALA A 127 -9.08 4.83 29.54
C ALA A 127 -9.05 5.33 28.09
N TYR A 128 -9.64 6.50 27.82
CA TYR A 128 -9.61 7.12 26.49
C TYR A 128 -8.18 7.48 26.08
N LEU A 129 -7.36 8.01 26.99
CA LEU A 129 -5.96 8.33 26.72
C LEU A 129 -5.14 7.07 26.43
N ALA A 130 -5.33 6.00 27.19
CA ALA A 130 -4.68 4.73 26.96
C ALA A 130 -5.07 4.11 25.61
N ALA A 131 -6.37 4.16 25.24
CA ALA A 131 -6.86 3.68 23.95
C ALA A 131 -6.28 4.51 22.79
N THR A 132 -6.23 5.82 22.95
CA THR A 132 -5.64 6.75 21.99
C THR A 132 -4.15 6.48 21.79
N GLN A 133 -3.41 6.26 22.88
CA GLN A 133 -1.98 5.94 22.85
C GLN A 133 -1.73 4.60 22.14
N ALA A 134 -2.53 3.58 22.46
CA ALA A 134 -2.43 2.26 21.86
C ALA A 134 -2.63 2.32 20.34
N LEU A 135 -3.67 3.00 19.85
CA LEU A 135 -3.93 3.15 18.41
C LEU A 135 -2.86 3.98 17.71
N THR A 136 -2.34 5.02 18.38
CA THR A 136 -1.23 5.81 17.84
C THR A 136 0.03 4.95 17.71
N MET A 137 0.28 4.07 18.68
CA MET A 137 1.39 3.10 18.61
C MET A 137 1.18 2.10 17.47
N VAL A 138 -0.04 1.59 17.24
CA VAL A 138 -0.35 0.75 16.06
C VAL A 138 0.03 1.48 14.76
N SER A 139 -0.39 2.74 14.62
CA SER A 139 -0.11 3.55 13.43
C SER A 139 1.39 3.81 13.23
N TYR A 140 2.11 4.10 14.31
CA TYR A 140 3.55 4.27 14.30
C TYR A 140 4.30 2.98 13.92
N LEU A 141 3.96 1.86 14.55
CA LEU A 141 4.55 0.55 14.23
C LEU A 141 4.23 0.14 12.79
N ALA A 142 3.03 0.43 12.30
CA ALA A 142 2.67 0.21 10.90
C ALA A 142 3.51 1.07 9.94
N THR A 143 3.83 2.31 10.31
CA THR A 143 4.73 3.18 9.53
C THR A 143 6.14 2.57 9.41
N ILE A 144 6.68 2.02 10.50
CA ILE A 144 7.94 1.26 10.46
C ILE A 144 7.78 0.00 9.60
N GLY A 145 6.67 -0.72 9.75
CA GLY A 145 6.33 -1.90 8.95
C GLY A 145 6.33 -1.61 7.45
N VAL A 146 5.73 -0.50 7.03
CA VAL A 146 5.77 -0.03 5.63
C VAL A 146 7.20 0.13 5.15
N ALA A 147 8.06 0.81 5.92
CA ALA A 147 9.45 1.03 5.56
C ALA A 147 10.22 -0.29 5.40
N LEU A 148 10.03 -1.25 6.31
CA LEU A 148 10.67 -2.56 6.27
C LEU A 148 10.21 -3.40 5.06
N VAL A 149 8.91 -3.37 4.75
CA VAL A 149 8.37 -4.10 3.59
C VAL A 149 8.80 -3.45 2.28
N VAL A 150 8.85 -2.12 2.22
CA VAL A 150 9.40 -1.39 1.07
C VAL A 150 10.89 -1.67 0.89
N TYR A 151 11.66 -1.73 1.97
CA TYR A 151 13.05 -2.19 1.93
C TYR A 151 13.14 -3.61 1.36
N ALA A 152 12.29 -4.54 1.82
CA ALA A 152 12.24 -5.90 1.31
C ALA A 152 11.87 -5.96 -0.19
N LEU A 153 10.90 -5.17 -0.63
CA LEU A 153 10.53 -5.03 -2.04
C LEU A 153 11.74 -4.55 -2.85
N ALA A 154 12.40 -3.47 -2.42
CA ALA A 154 13.57 -2.90 -3.08
C ALA A 154 14.73 -3.92 -3.21
N ARG A 155 15.06 -4.62 -2.13
CA ARG A 155 16.15 -5.63 -2.12
C ARG A 155 15.79 -6.89 -2.90
N ASN A 156 14.67 -7.52 -2.54
CA ASN A 156 14.36 -8.88 -2.96
C ASN A 156 13.70 -8.93 -4.34
N ARG A 157 12.90 -7.92 -4.70
CA ARG A 157 12.18 -7.89 -5.99
C ARG A 157 12.88 -7.02 -7.02
N TYR A 158 13.35 -5.84 -6.59
CA TYR A 158 13.99 -4.90 -7.49
C TYR A 158 15.52 -5.10 -7.58
N GLY A 159 16.11 -5.91 -6.71
CA GLY A 159 17.55 -6.21 -6.73
C GLY A 159 18.45 -5.04 -6.32
N ALA A 160 17.88 -4.02 -5.68
CA ALA A 160 18.57 -2.77 -5.40
C ALA A 160 19.69 -2.94 -4.36
N SER A 161 20.66 -2.02 -4.33
CA SER A 161 21.70 -1.98 -3.29
C SER A 161 21.10 -1.69 -1.90
N VAL A 162 21.88 -1.96 -0.85
CA VAL A 162 21.49 -1.67 0.54
C VAL A 162 21.23 -0.17 0.71
N LEU A 163 22.11 0.70 0.17
CA LEU A 163 21.97 2.14 0.27
C LEU A 163 20.67 2.62 -0.38
N ALA A 164 20.44 2.28 -1.65
CA ALA A 164 19.23 2.70 -2.36
C ALA A 164 17.94 2.15 -1.71
N SER A 165 17.97 0.91 -1.23
CA SER A 165 16.84 0.32 -0.51
C SER A 165 16.57 1.04 0.82
N THR A 166 17.62 1.43 1.55
CA THR A 166 17.49 2.20 2.80
C THR A 166 16.91 3.59 2.54
N LEU A 167 17.42 4.32 1.54
CA LEU A 167 16.88 5.61 1.14
C LEU A 167 15.41 5.52 0.71
N THR A 168 15.05 4.43 0.02
CA THR A 168 13.67 4.16 -0.39
C THR A 168 12.78 3.88 0.82
N ALA A 169 13.27 3.16 1.83
CA ALA A 169 12.55 2.90 3.08
C ALA A 169 12.32 4.20 3.89
N VAL A 170 13.34 5.05 4.00
CA VAL A 170 13.21 6.39 4.62
C VAL A 170 12.20 7.25 3.85
N THR A 171 12.26 7.22 2.52
CA THR A 171 11.27 7.91 1.67
C THR A 171 9.86 7.41 1.94
N ALA A 172 9.66 6.10 2.14
CA ALA A 172 8.35 5.55 2.47
C ALA A 172 7.79 6.10 3.80
N ILE A 173 8.65 6.30 4.83
CA ILE A 173 8.24 6.96 6.08
C ILE A 173 7.76 8.38 5.80
N LEU A 174 8.54 9.16 5.04
CA LEU A 174 8.14 10.53 4.69
C LEU A 174 6.81 10.58 3.93
N LEU A 175 6.57 9.60 3.05
CA LEU A 175 5.30 9.49 2.32
C LEU A 175 4.12 9.14 3.23
N THR A 176 4.31 8.29 4.24
CA THR A 176 3.26 7.98 5.22
C THR A 176 2.84 9.20 6.05
N LEU A 177 3.71 10.20 6.23
CA LEU A 177 3.36 11.44 6.95
C LEU A 177 2.22 12.21 6.27
N TYR A 178 2.11 12.13 4.94
CA TYR A 178 1.01 12.76 4.19
C TYR A 178 -0.35 12.08 4.40
N MET A 179 -0.37 10.90 5.05
CA MET A 179 -1.61 10.21 5.39
C MET A 179 -2.23 10.71 6.70
N GLY A 180 -1.51 11.58 7.44
CA GLY A 180 -1.89 12.06 8.75
C GLY A 180 -1.39 11.15 9.87
N LEU A 181 -0.91 11.77 10.95
CA LEU A 181 -0.30 11.08 12.09
C LEU A 181 -1.32 10.47 13.06
N GLY A 182 -2.56 10.94 13.02
CA GLY A 182 -3.60 10.56 13.98
C GLY A 182 -4.58 9.49 13.53
N GLY A 183 -4.36 8.86 12.38
CA GLY A 183 -5.26 7.87 11.80
C GLY A 183 -4.68 6.46 11.79
N ILE A 184 -5.54 5.50 11.47
CA ILE A 184 -5.19 4.09 11.24
C ILE A 184 -4.75 3.78 9.79
N ASP A 185 -4.67 4.81 8.93
CA ASP A 185 -4.35 4.64 7.51
C ASP A 185 -2.92 4.08 7.24
N PRO A 186 -1.88 4.37 8.06
CA PRO A 186 -0.58 3.71 7.92
C PRO A 186 -0.65 2.17 8.01
N LEU A 187 -1.58 1.62 8.81
CA LEU A 187 -1.81 0.17 8.86
C LEU A 187 -2.33 -0.37 7.52
N ALA A 188 -3.25 0.36 6.89
CA ALA A 188 -3.76 -0.01 5.57
C ALA A 188 -2.64 0.00 4.52
N VAL A 189 -1.75 0.99 4.55
CA VAL A 189 -0.61 1.04 3.63
C VAL A 189 0.44 -0.01 3.92
N CYS A 190 0.67 -0.35 5.19
CA CYS A 190 1.50 -1.51 5.55
C CYS A 190 0.93 -2.78 4.93
N TYR A 191 -0.38 -2.98 5.02
CA TYR A 191 -1.08 -4.11 4.43
C TYR A 191 -0.95 -4.13 2.89
N ILE A 192 -1.10 -2.97 2.23
CA ILE A 192 -0.90 -2.82 0.78
C ILE A 192 0.53 -3.20 0.39
N ALA A 193 1.54 -2.72 1.13
CA ALA A 193 2.94 -3.07 0.87
C ALA A 193 3.20 -4.58 1.01
N ILE A 194 2.63 -5.21 2.06
CA ILE A 194 2.75 -6.67 2.29
C ILE A 194 2.11 -7.46 1.15
N MET A 195 0.87 -7.12 0.77
CA MET A 195 0.18 -7.77 -0.32
C MET A 195 0.91 -7.59 -1.66
N LEU A 196 1.50 -6.42 -1.90
CA LEU A 196 2.33 -6.17 -3.08
C LEU A 196 3.59 -7.05 -3.07
N TYR A 197 4.24 -7.21 -1.91
CA TYR A 197 5.38 -8.13 -1.77
C TYR A 197 4.99 -9.58 -2.09
N LEU A 198 3.80 -9.98 -1.66
CA LEU A 198 3.22 -11.32 -1.83
C LEU A 198 2.41 -11.49 -3.13
N ILE A 199 2.46 -10.53 -4.07
CA ILE A 199 1.62 -10.55 -5.27
C ILE A 199 1.86 -11.76 -6.17
N ASP A 200 3.00 -12.45 -6.09
CA ASP A 200 3.24 -13.69 -6.86
C ASP A 200 2.86 -14.97 -6.09
N ARG A 201 2.27 -14.83 -4.90
CA ARG A 201 1.84 -15.94 -4.03
C ARG A 201 0.31 -15.96 -3.97
N PRO A 202 -0.39 -16.57 -4.96
CA PRO A 202 -1.83 -16.43 -5.13
C PRO A 202 -2.66 -16.84 -3.91
N VAL A 203 -2.25 -17.89 -3.19
CA VAL A 203 -2.94 -18.34 -1.97
C VAL A 203 -2.81 -17.28 -0.86
N ALA A 204 -1.59 -16.85 -0.55
CA ALA A 204 -1.36 -15.83 0.49
C ALA A 204 -2.03 -14.50 0.13
N PHE A 205 -1.90 -14.06 -1.12
CA PHE A 205 -2.55 -12.86 -1.63
C PHE A 205 -4.08 -12.96 -1.52
N GLY A 206 -4.66 -14.09 -1.92
CA GLY A 206 -6.10 -14.33 -1.87
C GLY A 206 -6.65 -14.28 -0.45
N VAL A 207 -6.01 -14.99 0.49
CA VAL A 207 -6.39 -14.95 1.91
C VAL A 207 -6.30 -13.54 2.46
N LEU A 208 -5.19 -12.83 2.21
CA LEU A 208 -5.01 -11.46 2.69
C LEU A 208 -6.01 -10.48 2.06
N SER A 209 -6.40 -10.67 0.80
CA SER A 209 -7.39 -9.83 0.11
C SER A 209 -8.77 -9.93 0.77
N LEU A 210 -9.19 -11.14 1.17
CA LEU A 210 -10.45 -11.34 1.88
C LEU A 210 -10.42 -10.73 3.28
N VAL A 211 -9.30 -10.88 4.00
CA VAL A 211 -9.10 -10.28 5.33
C VAL A 211 -9.06 -8.75 5.25
N ALA A 212 -8.56 -8.17 4.14
CA ALA A 212 -8.44 -6.74 3.95
C ALA A 212 -9.78 -5.97 4.04
N ILE A 213 -10.90 -6.66 3.77
CA ILE A 213 -12.26 -6.10 3.91
C ILE A 213 -12.50 -5.58 5.34
N ALA A 214 -12.02 -6.31 6.35
CA ALA A 214 -12.17 -5.95 7.76
C ALA A 214 -11.06 -5.03 8.29
N VAL A 215 -10.04 -4.76 7.47
CA VAL A 215 -8.96 -3.81 7.79
C VAL A 215 -9.35 -2.44 7.24
N ASN A 216 -9.35 -2.26 5.92
CA ASN A 216 -9.61 -0.97 5.28
C ASN A 216 -9.99 -1.19 3.81
N GLU A 217 -11.10 -0.61 3.39
CA GLU A 217 -11.65 -0.76 2.04
C GLU A 217 -10.71 -0.20 0.96
N LYS A 218 -9.85 0.76 1.30
CA LYS A 218 -8.87 1.31 0.36
C LYS A 218 -7.89 0.23 -0.13
N ILE A 219 -7.60 -0.78 0.70
CA ILE A 219 -6.72 -1.90 0.33
C ILE A 219 -7.33 -2.69 -0.83
N VAL A 220 -8.60 -3.10 -0.70
CA VAL A 220 -9.28 -3.88 -1.74
C VAL A 220 -9.49 -3.05 -3.02
N LEU A 221 -9.73 -1.75 -2.89
CA LEU A 221 -9.83 -0.84 -4.03
C LEU A 221 -8.51 -0.67 -4.78
N VAL A 222 -7.37 -0.56 -4.08
CA VAL A 222 -6.03 -0.51 -4.72
C VAL A 222 -5.81 -1.75 -5.57
N PHE A 223 -6.03 -2.95 -5.02
CA PHE A 223 -5.75 -4.19 -5.74
C PHE A 223 -6.77 -4.52 -6.83
N ALA A 224 -8.04 -4.15 -6.64
CA ALA A 224 -9.04 -4.24 -7.70
C ALA A 224 -8.63 -3.38 -8.90
N ALA A 225 -8.32 -2.09 -8.68
CA ALA A 225 -7.87 -1.18 -9.75
C ALA A 225 -6.57 -1.67 -10.42
N LEU A 226 -5.62 -2.17 -9.63
CA LEU A 226 -4.34 -2.69 -10.12
C LEU A 226 -4.54 -3.90 -11.05
N LEU A 227 -5.23 -4.94 -10.57
CA LEU A 227 -5.35 -6.20 -11.30
C LEU A 227 -6.32 -6.10 -12.48
N VAL A 228 -7.42 -5.36 -12.33
CA VAL A 228 -8.34 -5.08 -13.45
C VAL A 228 -7.64 -4.24 -14.52
N GLY A 229 -6.88 -3.20 -14.12
CA GLY A 229 -6.13 -2.37 -15.06
C GLY A 229 -5.08 -3.17 -15.85
N ARG A 230 -4.34 -4.05 -15.19
CA ARG A 230 -3.39 -4.97 -15.83
C ARG A 230 -4.10 -5.95 -16.78
N TRP A 231 -5.22 -6.53 -16.35
CA TRP A 231 -6.01 -7.45 -17.18
C TRP A 231 -6.54 -6.76 -18.44
N LEU A 232 -7.18 -5.59 -18.31
CA LEU A 232 -7.68 -4.81 -19.45
C LEU A 232 -6.56 -4.47 -20.43
N TRP A 233 -5.38 -4.08 -19.93
CA TRP A 233 -4.24 -3.79 -20.79
C TRP A 233 -3.74 -5.01 -21.57
N SER A 234 -3.65 -6.16 -20.91
CA SER A 234 -3.25 -7.42 -21.56
C SER A 234 -4.23 -7.82 -22.67
N PHE A 235 -5.53 -7.61 -22.41
CA PHE A 235 -6.59 -7.85 -23.38
C PHE A 235 -6.49 -6.92 -24.59
N VAL A 236 -6.34 -5.61 -24.36
CA VAL A 236 -6.25 -4.59 -25.43
C VAL A 236 -5.02 -4.79 -26.31
N ARG A 237 -3.85 -5.10 -25.73
CA ARG A 237 -2.61 -5.27 -26.51
C ARG A 237 -2.46 -6.63 -27.18
N ARG A 238 -3.38 -7.58 -26.96
CA ARG A 238 -3.28 -8.99 -27.42
C ARG A 238 -1.91 -9.61 -27.14
N SER A 239 -1.20 -9.10 -26.12
CA SER A 239 0.12 -9.56 -25.73
C SER A 239 -0.07 -10.73 -24.79
N ASP A 240 0.70 -11.83 -24.98
CA ASP A 240 0.72 -13.07 -24.19
C ASP A 240 -0.19 -13.06 -22.95
N VAL A 241 -1.49 -13.24 -23.18
CA VAL A 241 -2.53 -13.32 -22.15
C VAL A 241 -2.20 -14.46 -21.16
N GLY A 242 -1.38 -15.42 -21.57
CA GLY A 242 -0.90 -16.53 -20.75
C GLY A 242 0.21 -16.22 -19.73
N ARG A 243 0.99 -15.13 -19.89
CA ARG A 243 2.05 -14.78 -18.92
C ARG A 243 1.53 -14.05 -17.69
N PHE A 244 0.37 -13.42 -17.79
CA PHE A 244 -0.32 -12.81 -16.66
C PHE A 244 -1.20 -13.83 -15.94
N THR A 245 -0.59 -14.95 -15.53
CA THR A 245 -1.23 -16.05 -14.82
C THR A 245 -1.50 -15.64 -13.37
N ALA A 246 -2.61 -14.96 -13.16
CA ALA A 246 -3.13 -14.66 -11.83
C ALA A 246 -4.66 -14.56 -11.80
N TYR A 247 -5.36 -15.34 -12.63
CA TYR A 247 -6.83 -15.43 -12.59
C TYR A 247 -7.40 -15.58 -11.16
N PRO A 248 -6.81 -16.40 -10.26
CA PRO A 248 -7.29 -16.47 -8.88
C PRO A 248 -7.17 -15.14 -8.12
N GLN A 249 -6.08 -14.40 -8.32
CA GLN A 249 -5.87 -13.10 -7.65
C GLN A 249 -6.81 -12.04 -8.21
N LEU A 250 -7.02 -12.03 -9.53
CA LEU A 250 -7.98 -11.13 -10.17
C LEU A 250 -9.40 -11.41 -9.66
N ILE A 251 -9.82 -12.68 -9.62
CA ILE A 251 -11.14 -13.07 -9.09
C ILE A 251 -11.28 -12.58 -7.65
N VAL A 252 -10.33 -12.89 -6.78
CA VAL A 252 -10.42 -12.47 -5.37
C VAL A 252 -10.39 -10.94 -5.23
N ALA A 253 -9.59 -10.23 -6.03
CA ALA A 253 -9.52 -8.77 -5.99
C ALA A 253 -10.80 -8.09 -6.50
N VAL A 254 -11.57 -8.74 -7.38
CA VAL A 254 -12.90 -8.26 -7.80
C VAL A 254 -13.99 -8.65 -6.80
N VAL A 255 -13.93 -9.86 -6.27
CA VAL A 255 -14.90 -10.37 -5.28
C VAL A 255 -14.80 -9.60 -3.96
N SER A 256 -13.60 -9.21 -3.52
CA SER A 256 -13.41 -8.56 -2.21
C SER A 256 -14.13 -7.20 -2.08
N PRO A 257 -14.05 -6.27 -3.05
CA PRO A 257 -14.88 -5.06 -3.06
C PRO A 257 -16.39 -5.35 -3.07
N VAL A 258 -16.84 -6.38 -3.80
CA VAL A 258 -18.26 -6.77 -3.81
C VAL A 258 -18.70 -7.26 -2.43
N LEU A 259 -17.92 -8.14 -1.81
CA LEU A 259 -18.17 -8.62 -0.45
C LEU A 259 -18.15 -7.48 0.56
N TYR A 260 -17.24 -6.50 0.41
CA TYR A 260 -17.23 -5.30 1.22
C TYR A 260 -18.53 -4.51 1.09
N LEU A 261 -19.00 -4.26 -0.15
CA LEU A 261 -20.26 -3.54 -0.39
C LEU A 261 -21.47 -4.31 0.17
N LEU A 262 -21.50 -5.64 0.02
CA LEU A 262 -22.54 -6.50 0.57
C LEU A 262 -22.54 -6.50 2.10
N ALA A 263 -21.36 -6.60 2.72
CA ALA A 263 -21.22 -6.52 4.18
C ALA A 263 -21.68 -5.14 4.68
N ARG A 264 -21.32 -4.07 3.98
CA ARG A 264 -21.76 -2.72 4.30
C ARG A 264 -23.27 -2.54 4.15
N SER A 265 -23.91 -3.14 3.13
CA SER A 265 -25.35 -3.02 2.92
C SER A 265 -26.16 -3.90 3.88
N ALA A 266 -25.63 -5.05 4.27
CA ALA A 266 -26.28 -5.95 5.23
C ALA A 266 -26.13 -5.45 6.68
N LEU A 267 -24.95 -4.94 7.04
CA LEU A 267 -24.64 -4.47 8.38
C LEU A 267 -24.91 -2.96 8.49
N HIS A 268 -26.00 -2.60 9.15
CA HIS A 268 -26.36 -1.21 9.44
C HIS A 268 -25.49 -0.66 10.58
N LEU A 269 -24.18 -0.52 10.31
CA LEU A 269 -23.25 0.04 11.26
C LEU A 269 -23.27 1.57 11.24
N PRO A 270 -23.03 2.21 12.39
CA PRO A 270 -22.84 3.65 12.49
C PRO A 270 -21.77 4.15 11.51
N GLY A 271 -21.97 5.34 10.95
CA GLY A 271 -21.08 5.92 9.93
C GLY A 271 -21.32 5.45 8.48
N ASN A 272 -22.19 4.46 8.25
CA ASN A 272 -22.50 4.01 6.88
C ASN A 272 -23.41 4.98 6.09
N GLY A 273 -24.04 5.95 6.75
CA GLY A 273 -25.10 6.82 6.22
C GLY A 273 -24.65 7.95 5.29
N THR A 274 -23.38 8.37 5.32
CA THR A 274 -22.81 9.38 4.41
C THR A 274 -22.39 8.77 3.06
N ALA A 275 -23.23 7.89 2.52
CA ALA A 275 -22.97 7.22 1.24
C ALA A 275 -22.80 8.23 0.10
N LEU A 276 -21.95 7.87 -0.87
CA LEU A 276 -21.78 8.54 -2.17
C LEU A 276 -23.17 8.74 -2.81
N ARG A 277 -23.77 9.90 -2.58
CA ARG A 277 -24.93 10.34 -3.31
C ARG A 277 -24.44 10.69 -4.70
N LEU A 278 -24.65 9.79 -5.66
CA LEU A 278 -24.22 9.98 -7.05
C LEU A 278 -24.74 11.30 -7.65
N GLY A 279 -25.83 11.86 -7.12
CA GLY A 279 -26.36 13.16 -7.50
C GLY A 279 -25.49 14.36 -7.08
N ASP A 280 -24.66 14.22 -6.04
CA ASP A 280 -23.86 15.31 -5.47
C ASP A 280 -22.43 15.35 -6.06
N VAL A 281 -22.07 14.36 -6.88
CA VAL A 281 -20.74 14.23 -7.53
C VAL A 281 -20.29 15.51 -8.24
N GLY A 282 -21.21 16.19 -8.94
CA GLY A 282 -20.90 17.41 -9.68
C GLY A 282 -20.60 18.61 -8.76
N SER A 283 -21.43 18.82 -7.73
CA SER A 283 -21.21 19.87 -6.74
C SER A 283 -19.95 19.62 -5.93
N ASP A 284 -19.68 18.36 -5.60
CA ASP A 284 -18.54 17.96 -4.79
C ASP A 284 -17.22 18.20 -5.51
N LEU A 285 -17.18 17.85 -6.80
CA LEU A 285 -16.05 18.17 -7.66
C LEU A 285 -15.84 19.68 -7.78
N ALA A 286 -16.91 20.46 -7.96
CA ALA A 286 -16.81 21.92 -8.08
C ALA A 286 -16.22 22.55 -6.80
N ILE A 287 -16.69 22.11 -5.61
CA ILE A 287 -16.16 22.57 -4.32
C ILE A 287 -14.70 22.18 -4.17
N ALA A 288 -14.35 20.93 -4.50
CA ALA A 288 -12.96 20.45 -4.44
C ALA A 288 -12.04 21.31 -5.32
N LEU A 289 -12.44 21.59 -6.57
CA LEU A 289 -11.67 22.39 -7.52
C LEU A 289 -11.43 23.83 -7.05
N VAL A 290 -12.45 24.48 -6.47
CA VAL A 290 -12.34 25.84 -5.92
C VAL A 290 -11.33 25.92 -4.77
N GLN A 291 -11.13 24.81 -4.06
CA GLN A 291 -10.32 24.77 -2.84
C GLN A 291 -8.89 24.30 -3.06
N LEU A 292 -8.59 23.67 -4.21
CA LEU A 292 -7.24 23.31 -4.62
C LEU A 292 -6.20 24.46 -4.52
N PRO A 293 -6.50 25.70 -4.97
CA PRO A 293 -5.52 26.79 -4.92
C PRO A 293 -5.26 27.36 -3.50
N THR A 294 -5.98 26.90 -2.47
CA THR A 294 -5.72 27.34 -1.08
C THR A 294 -4.42 26.73 -0.55
N LEU A 295 -3.80 27.34 0.47
CA LEU A 295 -2.61 26.77 1.13
C LEU A 295 -2.88 25.35 1.67
N LYS A 296 -4.09 25.14 2.24
CA LYS A 296 -4.52 23.81 2.68
C LYS A 296 -4.57 22.85 1.49
N GLY A 297 -5.31 23.17 0.43
CA GLY A 297 -5.40 22.34 -0.79
C GLY A 297 -4.04 22.02 -1.42
N LEU A 298 -3.13 22.98 -1.42
CA LEU A 298 -1.74 22.80 -1.87
C LEU A 298 -1.03 21.73 -1.04
N VAL A 299 -1.05 21.87 0.29
CA VAL A 299 -0.30 21.00 1.22
C VAL A 299 -0.92 19.61 1.33
N VAL A 300 -2.25 19.50 1.46
CA VAL A 300 -2.91 18.22 1.74
C VAL A 300 -3.38 17.47 0.49
N THR A 301 -3.30 18.09 -0.70
CA THR A 301 -3.71 17.45 -1.96
C THR A 301 -2.67 17.59 -3.06
N ILE A 302 -2.34 18.81 -3.50
CA ILE A 302 -1.50 19.01 -4.69
C ILE A 302 -0.09 18.46 -4.49
N ILE A 303 0.58 18.78 -3.37
CA ILE A 303 1.94 18.31 -3.08
C ILE A 303 1.97 16.77 -3.01
N PRO A 304 1.14 16.09 -2.20
CA PRO A 304 1.08 14.63 -2.15
C PRO A 304 0.89 13.99 -3.54
N VAL A 305 -0.11 14.47 -4.30
CA VAL A 305 -0.39 13.93 -5.64
C VAL A 305 0.78 14.20 -6.60
N GLY A 306 1.38 15.37 -6.55
CA GLY A 306 2.56 15.73 -7.34
C GLY A 306 3.76 14.82 -7.05
N VAL A 307 3.99 14.49 -5.78
CA VAL A 307 5.02 13.52 -5.38
C VAL A 307 4.73 12.13 -5.95
N LEU A 308 3.47 11.67 -5.89
CA LEU A 308 3.07 10.38 -6.50
C LEU A 308 3.26 10.36 -8.01
N VAL A 309 2.90 11.45 -8.70
CA VAL A 309 3.15 11.61 -10.15
C VAL A 309 4.64 11.54 -10.45
N ALA A 310 5.50 12.17 -9.65
CA ALA A 310 6.94 12.08 -9.81
C ALA A 310 7.44 10.63 -9.62
N LEU A 311 6.95 9.90 -8.63
CA LEU A 311 7.28 8.48 -8.43
C LEU A 311 6.82 7.61 -9.60
N VAL A 312 5.63 7.86 -10.15
CA VAL A 312 5.13 7.19 -11.35
C VAL A 312 6.03 7.44 -12.56
N VAL A 313 6.46 8.69 -12.77
CA VAL A 313 7.38 9.03 -13.87
C VAL A 313 8.72 8.31 -13.70
N VAL A 314 9.27 8.27 -12.48
CA VAL A 314 10.49 7.52 -12.17
C VAL A 314 10.28 6.02 -12.46
N ALA A 315 9.18 5.44 -11.98
CA ALA A 315 8.85 4.04 -12.20
C ALA A 315 8.77 3.71 -13.69
N ALA A 316 8.02 4.50 -14.46
CA ALA A 316 7.87 4.34 -15.90
C ALA A 316 9.20 4.48 -16.66
N ARG A 317 10.11 5.35 -16.22
CA ARG A 317 11.44 5.51 -16.84
C ARG A 317 12.33 4.29 -16.59
N VAL A 318 12.31 3.76 -15.38
CA VAL A 318 13.11 2.57 -15.02
C VAL A 318 12.62 1.31 -15.73
N THR A 319 11.31 1.15 -15.90
CA THR A 319 10.72 -0.06 -16.51
C THR A 319 10.69 -0.07 -18.04
N ARG A 320 11.09 1.01 -18.72
CA ARG A 320 11.26 1.03 -20.19
C ARG A 320 12.45 0.22 -20.69
N ARG A 321 13.35 -0.19 -19.80
CA ARG A 321 14.44 -1.12 -20.14
C ARG A 321 13.84 -2.53 -20.32
N PRO A 322 14.37 -3.35 -21.26
CA PRO A 322 13.80 -4.64 -21.58
C PRO A 322 13.53 -5.45 -20.30
N PRO A 323 12.40 -6.18 -20.26
CA PRO A 323 11.89 -6.76 -19.04
C PRO A 323 12.89 -7.77 -18.48
N ASP A 324 13.61 -7.37 -17.43
CA ASP A 324 13.98 -8.35 -16.42
C ASP A 324 12.66 -8.92 -15.91
N ASN A 325 12.49 -10.24 -16.03
CA ASN A 325 11.29 -11.03 -15.70
C ASN A 325 10.78 -10.90 -14.24
N GLY A 326 11.17 -9.87 -13.48
CA GLY A 326 10.82 -9.65 -12.07
C GLY A 326 10.36 -8.24 -11.71
N SER A 327 10.10 -7.34 -12.67
CA SER A 327 9.55 -6.00 -12.33
C SER A 327 8.14 -6.11 -11.76
N VAL A 328 7.95 -5.64 -10.52
CA VAL A 328 6.63 -5.57 -9.89
C VAL A 328 5.76 -4.50 -10.54
N PHE A 329 6.33 -3.39 -11.02
CA PHE A 329 5.60 -2.29 -11.66
C PHE A 329 5.38 -2.54 -13.16
N HIS A 330 4.17 -2.20 -13.62
CA HIS A 330 3.76 -2.23 -15.02
C HIS A 330 3.14 -0.88 -15.42
N VAL A 331 3.25 -0.50 -16.70
CA VAL A 331 2.69 0.76 -17.22
C VAL A 331 1.20 0.96 -16.89
N PRO A 332 0.32 -0.08 -16.91
CA PRO A 332 -1.08 0.07 -16.52
C PRO A 332 -1.29 0.47 -15.05
N ASP A 333 -0.29 0.28 -14.18
CA ASP A 333 -0.40 0.60 -12.75
C ASP A 333 -0.55 2.11 -12.50
N VAL A 334 -0.28 2.95 -13.51
CA VAL A 334 -0.58 4.39 -13.51
C VAL A 334 -2.08 4.65 -13.36
N LEU A 335 -2.92 3.74 -13.87
CA LEU A 335 -4.37 3.85 -13.76
C LEU A 335 -4.85 3.77 -12.31
N VAL A 336 -4.08 3.13 -11.42
CA VAL A 336 -4.43 3.06 -9.99
C VAL A 336 -4.36 4.45 -9.34
N LEU A 337 -3.31 5.22 -9.63
CA LEU A 337 -3.21 6.60 -9.16
C LEU A 337 -4.35 7.46 -9.74
N ALA A 338 -4.61 7.34 -11.04
CA ALA A 338 -5.70 8.08 -11.68
C ALA A 338 -7.07 7.77 -11.04
N PHE A 339 -7.33 6.48 -10.77
CA PHE A 339 -8.54 6.03 -10.07
C PHE A 339 -8.63 6.60 -8.66
N PHE A 340 -7.54 6.61 -7.88
CA PHE A 340 -7.55 7.16 -6.52
C PHE A 340 -7.61 8.69 -6.47
N VAL A 341 -7.05 9.40 -7.45
CA VAL A 341 -7.22 10.85 -7.60
C VAL A 341 -8.69 11.16 -7.93
N PHE A 342 -9.30 10.40 -8.84
CA PHE A 342 -10.73 10.54 -9.11
C PHE A 342 -11.58 10.22 -7.86
N LEU A 343 -11.30 9.11 -7.16
CA LEU A 343 -12.00 8.77 -5.93
C LEU A 343 -11.83 9.84 -4.87
N ALA A 344 -10.63 10.42 -4.74
CA ALA A 344 -10.36 11.51 -3.82
C ALA A 344 -11.27 12.71 -4.10
N THR A 345 -11.46 13.12 -5.36
CA THR A 345 -12.38 14.23 -5.69
C THR A 345 -13.83 13.94 -5.33
N GLN A 346 -14.24 12.66 -5.32
CA GLN A 346 -15.61 12.26 -4.95
C GLN A 346 -15.86 12.20 -3.44
N VAL A 347 -14.81 12.01 -2.63
CA VAL A 347 -14.92 11.85 -1.17
C VAL A 347 -14.66 13.18 -0.42
N MET A 348 -14.27 14.24 -1.13
CA MET A 348 -13.83 15.52 -0.54
C MET A 348 -14.92 16.32 0.22
N VAL A 349 -16.21 16.00 0.08
CA VAL A 349 -17.29 16.83 0.64
C VAL A 349 -17.67 16.47 2.08
N GLY A 350 -17.30 15.29 2.57
CA GLY A 350 -17.48 14.93 3.99
C GLY A 350 -16.29 15.33 4.87
N ASP A 351 -15.07 15.09 4.39
CA ASP A 351 -13.86 15.08 5.22
C ASP A 351 -12.81 16.09 4.70
N LEU A 352 -13.02 17.38 4.96
CA LEU A 352 -12.01 18.46 5.07
C LEU A 352 -10.70 18.30 4.24
N PHE A 353 -10.80 18.18 2.91
CA PHE A 353 -9.66 18.26 1.96
C PHE A 353 -8.60 17.14 2.03
N ASN A 354 -8.96 15.90 2.37
CA ASN A 354 -8.00 14.80 2.51
C ASN A 354 -7.66 14.02 1.22
N GLY A 355 -7.69 14.66 0.06
CA GLY A 355 -7.53 13.96 -1.23
C GLY A 355 -6.13 13.39 -1.44
N GLY A 356 -5.10 14.11 -1.01
CA GLY A 356 -3.73 13.60 -1.01
C GLY A 356 -3.55 12.38 -0.11
N ARG A 357 -4.17 12.38 1.08
CA ARG A 357 -4.22 11.22 2.00
C ARG A 357 -4.83 9.99 1.33
N ILE A 358 -5.92 10.16 0.57
CA ILE A 358 -6.53 9.06 -0.20
C ILE A 358 -5.56 8.55 -1.27
N ALA A 359 -5.03 9.44 -2.11
CA ALA A 359 -4.11 9.08 -3.19
C ALA A 359 -2.83 8.39 -2.70
N MET A 360 -2.33 8.77 -1.51
CA MET A 360 -1.13 8.20 -0.91
C MET A 360 -1.24 6.70 -0.62
N HIS A 361 -2.43 6.10 -0.57
CA HIS A 361 -2.57 4.65 -0.46
C HIS A 361 -1.93 3.89 -1.65
N THR A 362 -1.67 4.59 -2.77
CA THR A 362 -1.07 4.01 -3.98
C THR A 362 0.45 4.06 -4.00
N PHE A 363 1.13 4.83 -3.13
CA PHE A 363 2.59 5.00 -3.21
C PHE A 363 3.41 3.70 -3.15
N PRO A 364 3.00 2.64 -2.40
CA PRO A 364 3.77 1.40 -2.35
C PRO A 364 3.99 0.76 -3.73
N LEU A 365 3.07 1.00 -4.69
CA LEU A 365 3.18 0.50 -6.06
C LEU A 365 4.38 1.07 -6.82
N TYR A 366 4.82 2.27 -6.47
CA TYR A 366 5.80 3.04 -7.24
C TYR A 366 7.14 3.14 -6.53
N VAL A 367 7.14 3.10 -5.20
CA VAL A 367 8.33 3.34 -4.37
C VAL A 367 9.43 2.29 -4.57
N GLY A 368 9.08 1.03 -4.90
CA GLY A 368 10.10 0.02 -5.22
C GLY A 368 10.95 0.36 -6.45
N ALA A 369 10.35 1.01 -7.46
CA ALA A 369 11.07 1.44 -8.66
C ALA A 369 12.00 2.63 -8.40
N LEU A 370 11.71 3.44 -7.38
CA LEU A 370 12.62 4.50 -6.91
C LEU A 370 13.97 3.91 -6.50
N ALA A 371 14.00 2.74 -5.85
CA ALA A 371 15.24 2.08 -5.42
C ALA A 371 16.16 1.76 -6.61
N ARG A 372 15.61 1.24 -7.71
CA ARG A 372 16.38 1.00 -8.94
C ARG A 372 16.91 2.29 -9.55
N TRP A 373 16.11 3.35 -9.56
CA TRP A 373 16.56 4.65 -10.05
C TRP A 373 17.70 5.21 -9.19
N LEU A 374 17.55 5.15 -7.86
CA LEU A 374 18.58 5.57 -6.91
C LEU A 374 19.87 4.78 -7.09
N ASP A 375 19.82 3.47 -7.34
CA ASP A 375 21.02 2.68 -7.65
C ASP A 375 21.77 3.18 -8.88
N VAL A 376 21.05 3.52 -9.95
CA VAL A 376 21.65 4.06 -11.17
C VAL A 376 22.36 5.40 -10.92
N VAL A 377 21.82 6.21 -10.00
CA VAL A 377 22.36 7.54 -9.67
C VAL A 377 23.47 7.50 -8.62
N THR A 378 23.34 6.65 -7.60
CA THR A 378 24.19 6.64 -6.40
C THR A 378 25.34 5.64 -6.45
N VAL A 379 25.31 4.68 -7.38
CA VAL A 379 26.42 3.76 -7.60
C VAL A 379 27.06 4.12 -8.94
N PRO A 380 28.03 5.06 -8.96
CA PRO A 380 28.82 5.31 -10.14
C PRO A 380 29.56 4.00 -10.47
N HIS A 381 29.39 3.50 -11.69
CA HIS A 381 30.30 2.53 -12.33
C HIS A 381 30.05 1.02 -12.13
N ALA A 382 28.82 0.56 -12.42
CA ALA A 382 28.66 -0.73 -13.11
C ALA A 382 28.46 -0.56 -14.65
N ALA A 383 28.45 0.68 -15.15
CA ALA A 383 28.34 0.98 -16.58
C ALA A 383 29.63 0.69 -17.37
N ALA A 384 30.77 0.47 -16.70
CA ALA A 384 32.05 0.15 -17.34
C ALA A 384 32.30 -1.37 -17.54
N ARG A 385 31.33 -2.24 -17.22
CA ARG A 385 31.42 -3.69 -17.47
C ARG A 385 30.31 -4.20 -18.40
N ARG A 386 29.94 -3.41 -19.40
CA ARG A 386 29.34 -4.00 -20.60
C ARG A 386 30.48 -4.45 -21.51
N PRO A 387 30.61 -5.75 -21.84
CA PRO A 387 31.47 -6.12 -22.96
C PRO A 387 30.97 -5.33 -24.19
N PRO A 388 31.88 -4.80 -25.03
CA PRO A 388 31.47 -4.22 -26.30
C PRO A 388 30.68 -5.29 -27.09
N VAL A 389 29.53 -4.88 -27.60
CA VAL A 389 28.68 -5.67 -28.49
C VAL A 389 29.44 -6.01 -29.76
#